data_AF-A0A2I0P1M2-F1
#
_entry.id   AF-A0A2I0P1M2-F1
#
_cell.length_a   1.000
_cell.length_b   1.000
_cell.length_c   1.000
_cell.angle_alpha   90.00
_cell.angle_beta   90.00
_cell.angle_gamma   90.00
#
_symmetry.space_group_name_H-M   'P 1'
#
loop_
_entity.id
_entity.type
_entity.pdbx_description
1 polymer ?
#
loop_
_entity_poly.entity_id
_entity_poly.type
_entity_poly.pdbx_seq_one_letter_code
_entity_poly.pdbx_strand_id
1 'polypeptide(L)'
;TEGVPYQNINFGTFMFEVAQRDGIVQDRDSMRKLDKDAQKRLQQLASQAIAKIDGNVIIDTHASVKTPAGFLAGLPEWVLRELKPDTIILVETDEDQILRRRFSDATRVRDIEGARAIADHQNFNRAAAAAYATITGCTIKYILNADFLIDRAVEEMMQTLR
;
A
#
# COMPACT_ATOMS: atom_id res chain seq x y z
N THR A 1 2.91 -24.60 -17.14
CA THR A 1 3.86 -23.89 -16.27
C THR A 1 3.18 -23.72 -14.94
N GLU A 2 3.67 -24.42 -13.91
CA GLU A 2 3.13 -24.33 -12.54
C GLU A 2 3.14 -22.87 -12.07
N GLY A 3 2.07 -22.44 -11.41
CA GLY A 3 1.94 -21.07 -10.94
C GLY A 3 2.95 -20.79 -9.83
N VAL A 4 3.67 -19.67 -9.93
CA VAL A 4 4.53 -19.18 -8.85
C VAL A 4 3.63 -18.85 -7.65
N PRO A 5 3.79 -19.52 -6.49
CA PRO A 5 2.94 -19.26 -5.34
C PRO A 5 3.29 -17.90 -4.73
N TYR A 6 2.25 -17.13 -4.40
CA TYR A 6 2.34 -15.84 -3.72
C TYR A 6 1.43 -15.82 -2.50
N GLN A 7 1.94 -15.32 -1.38
CA GLN A 7 1.10 -14.99 -0.22
C GLN A 7 0.69 -13.52 -0.28
N ASN A 8 -0.61 -13.24 -0.22
CA ASN A 8 -1.14 -11.88 -0.22
C ASN A 8 -1.41 -11.41 1.21
N ILE A 9 -0.82 -10.28 1.59
CA ILE A 9 -0.91 -9.69 2.91
C ILE A 9 -1.40 -8.26 2.79
N ASN A 10 -2.54 -7.95 3.39
CA ASN A 10 -2.92 -6.55 3.60
C ASN A 10 -2.21 -5.99 4.84
N PHE A 11 -1.33 -5.01 4.66
CA PHE A 11 -0.46 -4.52 5.73
C PHE A 11 -1.25 -3.97 6.93
N GLY A 12 -2.33 -3.22 6.68
CA GLY A 12 -3.15 -2.64 7.74
C GLY A 12 -3.95 -3.68 8.52
N THR A 13 -4.37 -4.77 7.90
CA THR A 13 -5.00 -5.90 8.60
C THR A 13 -3.96 -6.67 9.41
N PHE A 14 -2.80 -6.96 8.84
CA PHE A 14 -1.73 -7.67 9.53
C PHE A 14 -1.19 -6.90 10.74
N MET A 15 -1.06 -5.57 10.64
CA MET A 15 -0.74 -4.71 11.78
C MET A 15 -1.78 -4.86 12.91
N PHE A 16 -3.07 -4.94 12.58
CA PHE A 16 -4.12 -5.12 13.59
C PHE A 16 -4.02 -6.48 14.28
N GLU A 17 -3.75 -7.56 13.52
CA GLU A 17 -3.56 -8.91 14.08
C GLU A 17 -2.38 -8.95 15.07
N VAL A 18 -1.25 -8.33 14.71
CA VAL A 18 -0.09 -8.21 15.61
C VAL A 18 -0.45 -7.40 16.86
N ALA A 19 -1.16 -6.28 16.69
CA ALA A 19 -1.57 -5.45 17.83
C ALA A 19 -2.53 -6.18 18.78
N GLN A 20 -3.46 -6.97 18.25
CA GLN A 20 -4.39 -7.75 19.04
C GLN A 20 -3.67 -8.88 19.78
N ARG A 21 -2.76 -9.60 19.10
CA ARG A 21 -1.96 -10.67 19.70
C ARG A 21 -1.08 -10.15 20.84
N ASP A 22 -0.50 -8.97 20.67
CA ASP A 22 0.39 -8.36 21.65
C ASP A 22 -0.37 -7.53 22.71
N GLY A 23 -1.71 -7.55 22.69
CA GLY A 23 -2.58 -6.90 23.68
C GLY A 23 -2.61 -5.37 23.61
N ILE A 24 -2.18 -4.78 22.49
CA ILE A 24 -2.04 -3.33 22.29
C ILE A 24 -3.40 -2.66 22.02
N VAL A 25 -4.26 -3.30 21.23
CA VAL A 25 -5.62 -2.82 20.93
C VAL A 25 -6.64 -3.95 21.00
N GLN A 26 -7.90 -3.58 21.24
CA GLN A 26 -9.04 -4.52 21.24
C GLN A 26 -9.83 -4.49 19.93
N ASP A 27 -9.82 -3.35 19.23
CA ASP A 27 -10.57 -3.13 17.99
C ASP A 27 -9.75 -2.28 16.99
N ARG A 28 -10.18 -2.31 15.73
CA ARG A 28 -9.45 -1.68 14.62
C ARG A 28 -9.51 -0.14 14.66
N ASP A 29 -10.55 0.45 15.24
CA ASP A 29 -10.66 1.91 15.35
C ASP A 29 -9.71 2.46 16.40
N SER A 30 -9.46 1.72 17.48
CA SER A 30 -8.47 2.05 18.51
C SER A 30 -7.05 2.19 17.96
N MET A 31 -6.71 1.47 16.87
CA MET A 31 -5.42 1.60 16.19
C MET A 31 -5.12 3.03 15.73
N ARG A 32 -6.15 3.77 15.28
CA ARG A 32 -6.01 5.15 14.78
C ARG A 32 -5.71 6.15 15.90
N LYS A 33 -5.95 5.78 17.16
CA LYS A 33 -5.76 6.61 18.35
C LYS A 33 -4.41 6.38 19.01
N LEU A 34 -3.66 5.36 18.59
CA LEU A 34 -2.32 5.10 19.08
C LEU A 34 -1.43 6.33 18.84
N ASP A 35 -0.57 6.64 19.81
CA ASP A 35 0.44 7.67 19.63
C ASP A 35 1.49 7.26 18.58
N LYS A 36 2.33 8.22 18.19
CA LYS A 36 3.30 8.02 17.10
C LYS A 36 4.31 6.90 17.41
N ASP A 37 4.73 6.76 18.67
CA ASP A 37 5.74 5.77 19.06
C ASP A 37 5.15 4.37 19.09
N ALA A 38 3.92 4.22 19.58
CA ALA A 38 3.15 2.99 19.54
C ALA A 38 2.85 2.56 18.09
N GLN A 39 2.44 3.50 17.22
CA GLN A 39 2.24 3.21 15.80
C GLN A 39 3.55 2.76 15.13
N LYS A 40 4.66 3.47 15.38
CA LYS A 40 5.98 3.10 14.85
C LYS A 40 6.40 1.70 15.29
N ARG A 41 6.30 1.39 16.59
CA ARG A 41 6.62 0.07 17.14
C ARG A 41 5.77 -1.03 16.49
N LEU A 42 4.48 -0.78 16.34
CA LEU A 42 3.58 -1.74 15.73
C LEU A 42 3.91 -1.99 14.24
N GLN A 43 4.20 -0.93 13.49
CA GLN A 43 4.66 -1.05 12.10
C GLN A 43 5.94 -1.86 11.99
N GLN A 44 6.91 -1.65 12.90
CA GLN A 44 8.14 -2.43 12.94
C GLN A 44 7.88 -3.91 13.22
N LEU A 45 7.07 -4.22 14.24
CA LEU A 45 6.73 -5.61 14.57
C LEU A 45 5.99 -6.32 13.44
N ALA A 46 5.04 -5.64 12.80
CA ALA A 46 4.34 -6.15 11.63
C ALA A 46 5.30 -6.42 10.48
N SER A 47 6.18 -5.47 10.18
CA SER A 47 7.17 -5.59 9.09
C SER A 47 8.17 -6.73 9.34
N GLN A 48 8.65 -6.88 10.58
CA GLN A 48 9.54 -7.97 10.99
C GLN A 48 8.86 -9.34 10.89
N ALA A 49 7.58 -9.42 11.20
CA ALA A 49 6.82 -10.66 11.07
C ALA A 49 6.56 -11.01 9.60
N ILE A 50 6.25 -10.03 8.75
CA ILE A 50 6.11 -10.24 7.31
C ILE A 50 7.45 -10.68 6.69
N ALA A 51 8.56 -10.07 7.06
CA ALA A 51 9.89 -10.40 6.54
C ALA A 51 10.38 -11.82 6.90
N LYS A 52 9.70 -12.51 7.82
CA LYS A 52 10.00 -13.90 8.20
C LYS A 52 9.17 -14.92 7.43
N ILE A 53 8.27 -14.48 6.56
CA ILE A 53 7.44 -15.35 5.73
C ILE A 53 8.30 -15.85 4.59
N ASP A 54 8.36 -17.18 4.44
CA ASP A 54 9.11 -17.81 3.36
C ASP A 54 8.33 -17.72 2.02
N GLY A 55 9.08 -17.53 0.94
CA GLY A 55 8.54 -17.47 -0.42
C GLY A 55 8.14 -16.06 -0.87
N ASN A 56 7.36 -15.98 -1.95
CA ASN A 56 7.00 -14.69 -2.53
C ASN A 56 5.79 -14.08 -1.82
N VAL A 57 5.90 -12.82 -1.44
CA VAL A 57 4.86 -12.09 -0.70
C VAL A 57 4.44 -10.85 -1.46
N ILE A 58 3.13 -10.67 -1.64
CA ILE A 58 2.53 -9.42 -2.11
C ILE A 58 1.97 -8.69 -0.90
N ILE A 59 2.44 -7.46 -0.68
CA ILE A 59 1.96 -6.61 0.40
C ILE A 59 1.03 -5.54 -0.20
N ASP A 60 -0.26 -5.66 0.05
CA ASP A 60 -1.25 -4.63 -0.26
C ASP A 60 -1.21 -3.52 0.80
N THR A 61 -0.82 -2.33 0.37
CA THR A 61 -0.68 -1.15 1.20
C THR A 61 -0.69 0.12 0.36
N HIS A 62 -0.70 1.28 1.02
CA HIS A 62 -0.62 2.57 0.37
C HIS A 62 0.84 3.05 0.31
N ALA A 63 1.27 3.60 -0.84
CA ALA A 63 2.53 4.33 -0.91
C ALA A 63 2.49 5.58 0.00
N SER A 64 1.37 6.31 -0.02
CA SER A 64 1.08 7.37 0.94
C SER A 64 -0.42 7.43 1.26
N VAL A 65 -0.75 7.88 2.46
CA VAL A 65 -2.11 8.14 2.91
C VAL A 65 -2.30 9.65 3.02
N LYS A 66 -3.34 10.18 2.38
CA LYS A 66 -3.70 11.58 2.55
C LYS A 66 -4.38 11.77 3.91
N THR A 67 -3.90 12.73 4.69
CA THR A 67 -4.43 13.09 6.00
C THR A 67 -4.74 14.59 6.06
N PRO A 68 -5.53 15.07 7.04
CA PRO A 68 -5.73 16.51 7.24
C PRO A 68 -4.43 17.31 7.47
N ALA A 69 -3.35 16.66 7.94
CA ALA A 69 -2.04 17.28 8.17
C ALA A 69 -1.09 17.19 6.96
N GLY A 70 -1.50 16.55 5.87
CA GLY A 70 -0.69 16.30 4.67
C GLY A 70 -0.56 14.82 4.30
N PHE A 71 0.36 14.50 3.39
CA PHE A 71 0.62 13.12 2.99
C PHE A 71 1.51 12.41 4.01
N LEU A 72 1.00 11.30 4.55
CA LEU A 72 1.73 10.40 5.41
C LEU A 72 2.33 9.27 4.57
N ALA A 73 3.65 9.08 4.64
CA ALA A 73 4.32 7.98 3.96
C ALA A 73 3.84 6.63 4.54
N GLY A 74 3.37 5.72 3.67
CA GLY A 74 2.88 4.41 4.09
C GLY A 74 3.99 3.41 4.43
N LEU A 75 5.19 3.62 3.86
CA LEU A 75 6.37 2.79 4.10
C LEU A 75 7.52 3.67 4.61
N PRO A 76 7.48 4.13 5.86
CA PRO A 76 8.60 4.87 6.45
C PRO A 76 9.86 4.00 6.52
N GLU A 77 11.02 4.63 6.70
CA GLU A 77 12.34 3.96 6.70
C GLU A 77 12.39 2.71 7.58
N TRP A 78 11.83 2.77 8.79
CA TRP A 78 11.83 1.64 9.73
C TRP A 78 10.95 0.47 9.29
N VAL A 79 9.99 0.68 8.38
CA VAL A 79 9.24 -0.39 7.71
C VAL A 79 10.08 -0.96 6.57
N LEU A 80 10.64 -0.09 5.72
CA LEU A 80 11.44 -0.48 4.56
C LEU A 80 12.68 -1.31 4.92
N ARG A 81 13.36 -0.96 6.03
CA ARG A 81 14.54 -1.68 6.52
C ARG A 81 14.23 -3.13 6.91
N GLU A 82 13.01 -3.38 7.36
CA GLU A 82 12.55 -4.72 7.76
C GLU A 82 12.02 -5.48 6.55
N LEU A 83 11.15 -4.86 5.73
CA LEU A 83 10.51 -5.51 4.59
C LEU A 83 11.46 -5.81 3.43
N LYS A 84 12.41 -4.91 3.13
CA LYS A 84 13.35 -5.01 2.00
C LYS A 84 12.67 -5.49 0.69
N PRO A 85 11.67 -4.76 0.18
CA PRO A 85 10.94 -5.18 -1.01
C PRO A 85 11.86 -5.28 -2.23
N ASP A 86 11.60 -6.23 -3.14
CA ASP A 86 12.30 -6.33 -4.43
C ASP A 86 11.71 -5.38 -5.49
N THR A 87 10.39 -5.19 -5.43
CA THR A 87 9.63 -4.37 -6.38
C THR A 87 8.50 -3.62 -5.67
N ILE A 88 8.32 -2.34 -6.02
CA ILE A 88 7.16 -1.54 -5.65
C ILE A 88 6.29 -1.32 -6.88
N ILE A 89 5.04 -1.76 -6.80
CA ILE A 89 4.07 -1.62 -7.89
C ILE A 89 3.11 -0.47 -7.53
N LEU A 90 3.05 0.56 -8.37
CA LEU A 90 2.00 1.57 -8.32
C LEU A 90 0.93 1.24 -9.36
N VAL A 91 -0.26 0.90 -8.89
CA VAL A 91 -1.43 0.71 -9.74
C VAL A 91 -2.11 2.06 -9.94
N GLU A 92 -2.12 2.55 -11.17
CA GLU A 92 -2.57 3.90 -11.52
C GLU A 92 -3.63 3.85 -12.62
N THR A 93 -4.38 4.94 -12.76
CA THR A 93 -5.20 5.23 -13.94
C THR A 93 -5.46 6.73 -14.01
N ASP A 94 -6.07 7.18 -15.11
CA ASP A 94 -6.52 8.54 -15.31
C ASP A 94 -7.39 9.03 -14.13
N GLU A 95 -7.13 10.25 -13.67
CA GLU A 95 -7.80 10.83 -12.51
C GLU A 95 -9.32 10.93 -12.68
N ASP A 96 -9.82 11.13 -13.89
CA ASP A 96 -11.27 11.17 -14.17
C ASP A 96 -11.89 9.78 -14.04
N GLN A 97 -11.17 8.72 -14.42
CA GLN A 97 -11.65 7.36 -14.19
C GLN A 97 -11.71 7.04 -12.70
N ILE A 98 -10.70 7.44 -11.91
CA ILE A 98 -10.73 7.29 -10.45
C ILE A 98 -11.91 8.06 -9.86
N LEU A 99 -12.11 9.30 -10.30
CA LEU A 99 -13.21 10.14 -9.83
C LEU A 99 -14.57 9.50 -10.13
N ARG A 100 -14.78 9.01 -11.35
CA ARG A 100 -16.01 8.30 -11.75
C ARG A 100 -16.23 7.04 -10.91
N ARG A 101 -15.20 6.20 -10.75
CA ARG A 101 -15.26 4.98 -9.91
C ARG A 101 -15.64 5.32 -8.47
N ARG A 102 -15.12 6.42 -7.92
CA ARG A 102 -15.46 6.91 -6.57
C ARG A 102 -16.91 7.38 -6.47
N PHE A 103 -17.42 8.10 -7.47
CA PHE A 103 -18.82 8.54 -7.49
C PHE A 103 -19.80 7.37 -7.60
N SER A 104 -19.43 6.30 -8.31
CA SER A 104 -20.28 5.11 -8.49
C SER A 104 -20.20 4.11 -7.32
N ASP A 105 -19.25 4.27 -6.39
CA ASP A 105 -19.06 3.35 -5.27
C ASP A 105 -19.91 3.74 -4.07
N ALA A 106 -21.07 3.09 -3.92
CA ALA A 106 -21.99 3.31 -2.81
C ALA A 106 -21.51 2.68 -1.48
N THR A 107 -20.44 1.87 -1.47
CA THR A 107 -20.02 1.10 -0.29
C THR A 107 -19.09 1.88 0.65
N ARG A 108 -18.59 3.05 0.22
CA ARG A 108 -17.61 3.84 0.98
C ARG A 108 -17.99 5.32 0.99
N VAL A 109 -18.00 5.92 2.17
CA VAL A 109 -18.02 7.39 2.31
C VAL A 109 -16.59 7.89 2.09
N ARG A 110 -16.37 8.66 1.02
CA ARG A 110 -15.08 9.26 0.70
C ARG A 110 -15.24 10.78 0.67
N ASP A 111 -14.21 11.50 1.12
CA ASP A 111 -14.16 12.94 0.95
C ASP A 111 -14.26 13.28 -0.55
N ILE A 112 -15.03 14.31 -0.88
CA ILE A 112 -15.18 14.78 -2.27
C ILE A 112 -13.84 15.40 -2.69
N GLU A 113 -13.03 14.61 -3.38
CA GLU A 113 -11.79 15.05 -4.00
C GLU A 113 -12.01 15.31 -5.49
N GLY A 114 -11.62 16.48 -5.98
CA GLY A 114 -11.61 16.75 -7.41
C GLY A 114 -10.49 15.98 -8.13
N ALA A 115 -10.61 15.85 -9.46
CA ALA A 115 -9.63 15.18 -10.34
C ALA A 115 -8.19 15.66 -10.08
N ARG A 116 -7.97 16.98 -9.93
CA ARG A 116 -6.65 17.54 -9.60
C ARG A 116 -6.06 17.00 -8.30
N ALA A 117 -6.87 16.85 -7.26
CA ALA A 117 -6.38 16.33 -5.98
C ALA A 117 -6.00 14.84 -6.09
N ILE A 118 -6.69 14.08 -6.94
CA ILE A 118 -6.33 12.69 -7.24
C ILE A 118 -5.01 12.63 -8.01
N ALA A 119 -4.82 13.49 -9.02
CA ALA A 119 -3.58 13.59 -9.76
C ALA A 119 -2.40 13.99 -8.86
N ASP A 120 -2.60 14.96 -7.96
CA ASP A 120 -1.60 15.38 -6.97
C ASP A 120 -1.22 14.23 -6.03
N HIS A 121 -2.19 13.42 -5.59
CA HIS A 121 -1.93 12.25 -4.75
C HIS A 121 -1.14 11.17 -5.51
N GLN A 122 -1.49 10.88 -6.77
CA GLN A 122 -0.69 9.95 -7.59
C GLN A 122 0.74 10.45 -7.78
N ASN A 123 0.93 11.74 -8.08
CA ASN A 123 2.26 12.34 -8.21
C ASN A 123 3.09 12.20 -6.92
N PHE A 124 2.48 12.42 -5.76
CA PHE A 124 3.15 12.19 -4.49
C PHE A 124 3.48 10.71 -4.28
N ASN A 125 2.61 9.78 -4.68
CA ASN A 125 2.90 8.34 -4.60
C ASN A 125 4.09 7.93 -5.48
N ARG A 126 4.22 8.51 -6.69
CA ARG A 126 5.41 8.31 -7.56
C ARG A 126 6.68 8.80 -6.89
N ALA A 127 6.65 10.00 -6.28
CA ALA A 127 7.78 10.55 -5.54
C ALA A 127 8.14 9.72 -4.29
N ALA A 128 7.13 9.26 -3.54
CA ALA A 128 7.34 8.39 -2.38
C ALA A 128 7.96 7.05 -2.79
N ALA A 129 7.46 6.41 -3.86
CA ALA A 129 8.03 5.19 -4.40
C ALA A 129 9.49 5.37 -4.83
N ALA A 130 9.82 6.49 -5.48
CA ALA A 130 11.21 6.83 -5.83
C ALA A 130 12.11 6.94 -4.59
N ALA A 131 11.62 7.55 -3.51
CA ALA A 131 12.34 7.60 -2.25
C ALA A 131 12.50 6.20 -1.62
N TYR A 132 11.47 5.37 -1.67
CA TYR A 132 11.51 3.99 -1.16
C TYR A 132 12.56 3.16 -1.91
N ALA A 133 12.57 3.23 -3.24
CA ALA A 133 13.57 2.57 -4.08
C ALA A 133 14.99 3.07 -3.82
N THR A 134 15.17 4.37 -3.56
CA THR A 134 16.47 4.93 -3.19
C THR A 134 17.01 4.33 -1.88
N ILE A 135 16.12 4.04 -0.92
CA ILE A 135 16.49 3.46 0.38
C ILE A 135 16.79 1.96 0.27
N THR A 136 16.01 1.22 -0.51
CA THR A 136 16.04 -0.25 -0.52
C THR A 136 16.79 -0.86 -1.69
N GLY A 137 16.99 -0.12 -2.78
CA GLY A 137 17.50 -0.64 -4.05
C GLY A 137 16.44 -1.38 -4.88
N CYS A 138 15.16 -1.35 -4.49
CA CYS A 138 14.08 -2.03 -5.20
C CYS A 138 13.75 -1.36 -6.54
N THR A 139 13.11 -2.11 -7.44
CA THR A 139 12.58 -1.53 -8.68
C THR A 139 11.18 -0.93 -8.46
N ILE A 140 10.78 -0.02 -9.36
CA ILE A 140 9.44 0.56 -9.35
C ILE A 140 8.77 0.22 -10.67
N LYS A 141 7.54 -0.30 -10.61
CA LYS A 141 6.71 -0.58 -11.77
C LYS A 141 5.40 0.18 -11.67
N TYR A 142 5.05 0.90 -12.74
CA TYR A 142 3.72 1.47 -12.91
C TYR A 142 2.87 0.50 -13.72
N ILE A 143 1.65 0.22 -13.24
CA ILE A 143 0.68 -0.63 -13.93
C ILE A 143 -0.59 0.18 -14.13
N LEU A 144 -0.97 0.36 -15.40
CA LEU A 144 -2.15 1.13 -15.77
C LEU A 144 -3.41 0.27 -15.72
N ASN A 145 -4.28 0.52 -14.74
CA ASN A 145 -5.59 -0.12 -14.63
C ASN A 145 -6.70 0.77 -15.20
N ALA A 146 -6.69 0.93 -16.52
CA ALA A 146 -7.69 1.69 -17.26
C ALA A 146 -9.05 0.97 -17.32
N ASP A 147 -10.14 1.74 -17.37
CA ASP A 147 -11.49 1.22 -17.55
C ASP A 147 -11.57 0.29 -18.77
N PHE A 148 -12.30 -0.82 -18.61
CA PHE A 148 -12.49 -1.86 -19.62
C PHE A 148 -11.21 -2.61 -20.06
N LEU A 149 -10.06 -2.39 -19.40
CA LEU A 149 -8.76 -2.99 -19.73
C LEU A 149 -8.12 -3.74 -18.56
N ILE A 150 -8.91 -4.24 -17.61
CA ILE A 150 -8.40 -4.94 -16.42
C ILE A 150 -7.51 -6.14 -16.78
N ASP A 151 -7.86 -6.89 -17.83
CA ASP A 151 -7.10 -8.07 -18.24
C ASP A 151 -5.66 -7.71 -18.66
N ARG A 152 -5.45 -6.53 -19.26
CA ARG A 152 -4.12 -6.03 -19.62
C ARG A 152 -3.30 -5.67 -18.38
N ALA A 153 -3.93 -5.01 -17.41
CA ALA A 153 -3.29 -4.67 -16.15
C ALA A 153 -2.87 -5.93 -15.37
N VAL A 154 -3.73 -6.96 -15.37
CA VAL A 154 -3.44 -8.27 -14.76
C VAL A 154 -2.29 -8.95 -15.48
N GLU A 155 -2.29 -8.98 -16.82
CA GLU A 155 -1.20 -9.58 -17.59
C GLU A 155 0.15 -8.89 -17.31
N GLU A 156 0.18 -7.56 -17.30
CA GLU A 156 1.39 -6.78 -16.98
C GLU A 156 1.89 -7.04 -15.55
N MET A 157 0.96 -7.13 -14.58
CA MET A 157 1.31 -7.47 -13.20
C MET A 157 1.89 -8.88 -13.10
N MET A 158 1.28 -9.86 -13.78
CA MET A 158 1.78 -11.23 -13.83
C MET A 158 3.17 -11.32 -14.47
N GLN A 159 3.47 -10.52 -15.50
CA GLN A 159 4.80 -10.48 -16.10
C GLN A 159 5.84 -9.84 -15.17
N THR A 160 5.43 -8.85 -14.37
CA THR A 160 6.30 -8.18 -13.38
C THR A 160 6.64 -9.09 -12.20
N LEU A 161 5.69 -9.95 -11.80
CA LEU A 161 5.82 -10.85 -10.65
C LEU A 161 6.42 -12.24 -11.02
N ARG A 162 6.86 -12.44 -12.26
CA ARG A 162 7.41 -13.72 -12.72
C ARG A 162 8.92 -13.81 -12.54
#